data_AF-A0A9D5VNI9-F1
#
_entry.id   AF-A0A9D5VNI9-F1
#
_cell.length_a   1.000
_cell.length_b   1.000
_cell.length_c   1.000
_cell.angle_alpha   90.00
_cell.angle_beta   90.00
_cell.angle_gamma   90.00
#
_symmetry.space_group_name_H-M   'P 1'
#
loop_
_entity.id
_entity.type
_entity.pdbx_description
1 polymer ?
#
loop_
_entity_poly.entity_id
_entity_poly.type
_entity_poly.pdbx_seq_one_letter_code
_entity_poly.pdbx_strand_id
1 'polypeptide(L)'
;MITQLPKIRLSCSQNFKETEKILQNLNLGTVCQEAHCPNRSECWNDLTATFLLLGKNCSRNCNFCAVQSNPPEALDNSEPERVGKAISEMKIKYAVLTSVTRDDLPDGGIQHYVDTITAIRKYSPLTLVEILTPDFLGQEKDALAPIAKARPTVWAHNLECVRRLTTTLRDPKANYDYSLKLLQTIKALDPSIYTKSSLMLGVGENREDLKAAFHDLRSVGCDFLTLGQYLRPTPKNAAVVEYLKSEHFQDLQELAYSYGFLEVIAGPLVRSSYRAHQFFSKSSSPKNIKLTSLDLGCIEYEEGLKKQLEMVELVAKGECQTILFCSHPPVVTLGKNSEAHDLGNFSGKIFHIGRGGKATYHGPSQLIIYPILNLQNYGRDIHLFLRTFEEALVYLLREHYNITATGSSSTTPGDGKYTGVWVGQRKLASIGVAIRRWITHHGMAINLDYDANAFQGINPCGFTSETMISMEELLGSKVNRKIFKEKFQNILINKYSSLQC
;
A
#
# COMPACT_ATOMS: atom_id res chain seq x y z
N MET A 1 -33.04 2.18 -16.04
CA MET A 1 -33.30 2.21 -14.58
C MET A 1 -32.15 2.97 -13.94
N ILE A 2 -32.40 4.15 -13.38
CA ILE A 2 -31.36 4.93 -12.69
C ILE A 2 -31.04 4.20 -11.39
N THR A 3 -29.83 3.67 -11.27
CA THR A 3 -29.30 3.17 -10.00
C THR A 3 -29.37 4.30 -8.99
N GLN A 4 -30.24 4.20 -7.99
CA GLN A 4 -30.33 5.22 -6.94
C GLN A 4 -29.03 5.21 -6.14
N LEU A 5 -28.31 6.34 -6.14
CA LEU A 5 -27.19 6.54 -5.23
C LEU A 5 -27.68 6.35 -3.78
N PRO A 6 -26.85 5.76 -2.91
CA PRO A 6 -27.21 5.56 -1.52
C PRO A 6 -27.59 6.88 -0.86
N LYS A 7 -28.73 6.89 -0.15
CA LYS A 7 -29.19 8.06 0.62
C LYS A 7 -28.29 8.25 1.83
N ILE A 8 -27.79 9.46 2.01
CA ILE A 8 -26.89 9.83 3.10
C ILE A 8 -27.73 10.21 4.31
N ARG A 9 -27.38 9.65 5.48
CA ARG A 9 -28.00 10.00 6.74
C ARG A 9 -27.23 11.15 7.36
N LEU A 10 -27.78 12.37 7.27
CA LEU A 10 -27.22 13.54 7.94
C LEU A 10 -27.48 13.42 9.44
N SER A 11 -26.43 13.14 10.23
CA SER A 11 -26.48 13.18 11.69
C SER A 11 -25.59 14.32 12.19
N CYS A 12 -26.20 15.25 12.92
CA CYS A 12 -25.52 16.41 13.48
C CYS A 12 -25.20 16.11 14.95
N SER A 13 -24.00 15.59 15.22
CA SER A 13 -23.56 15.25 16.58
C SER A 13 -22.96 16.45 17.31
N GLN A 14 -22.62 16.28 18.59
CA GLN A 14 -21.86 17.28 19.34
C GLN A 14 -20.47 17.53 18.71
N ASN A 15 -19.77 16.46 18.30
CA ASN A 15 -18.45 16.55 17.64
C ASN A 15 -18.52 17.35 16.33
N PHE A 16 -19.62 17.21 15.58
CA PHE A 16 -19.83 17.99 14.35
C PHE A 16 -19.87 19.49 14.63
N LYS A 17 -20.68 19.91 15.62
CA LYS A 17 -20.83 21.32 15.99
C LYS A 17 -19.54 21.91 16.57
N GLU A 18 -18.81 21.12 17.34
CA GLU A 18 -17.53 21.53 17.92
C GLU A 18 -16.47 21.72 16.84
N THR A 19 -16.38 20.77 15.89
CA THR A 19 -15.51 20.90 14.70
C THR A 19 -15.83 22.17 13.92
N GLU A 20 -17.11 22.41 13.63
CA GLU A 20 -17.55 23.61 12.89
C GLU A 20 -17.13 24.89 13.61
N LYS A 21 -17.33 24.95 14.95
CA LYS A 21 -16.96 26.10 15.76
C LYS A 21 -15.46 26.35 15.78
N ILE A 22 -14.64 25.30 15.90
CA ILE A 22 -13.17 25.43 15.89
C ILE A 22 -12.69 25.98 14.55
N LEU A 23 -13.19 25.42 13.44
CA LEU A 23 -12.83 25.88 12.09
C LEU A 23 -13.21 27.35 11.85
N GLN A 24 -14.39 27.77 12.32
CA GLN A 24 -14.83 29.17 12.24
C GLN A 24 -13.95 30.10 13.09
N ASN A 25 -13.67 29.73 14.34
CA ASN A 25 -12.86 30.55 15.25
C ASN A 25 -11.43 30.73 14.76
N LEU A 26 -10.86 29.71 14.11
CA LEU A 26 -9.50 29.73 13.58
C LEU A 26 -9.44 30.20 12.12
N ASN A 27 -10.57 30.59 11.53
CA ASN A 27 -10.67 31.03 10.13
C ASN A 27 -9.97 30.05 9.16
N LEU A 28 -10.38 28.77 9.22
CA LEU A 28 -9.82 27.69 8.40
C LEU A 28 -10.87 27.10 7.46
N GLY A 29 -10.48 26.91 6.20
CA GLY A 29 -11.30 26.24 5.19
C GLY A 29 -11.10 24.72 5.19
N THR A 30 -12.15 23.99 4.84
CA THR A 30 -12.05 22.56 4.54
C THR A 30 -12.58 22.26 3.15
N VAL A 31 -11.94 21.34 2.43
CA VAL A 31 -12.47 20.86 1.15
C VAL A 31 -13.84 20.19 1.33
N CYS A 32 -14.13 19.70 2.55
CA CYS A 32 -15.44 19.16 2.90
C CYS A 32 -16.56 20.20 2.75
N GLN A 33 -16.28 21.47 3.06
CA GLN A 33 -17.21 22.58 2.90
C GLN A 33 -17.25 23.05 1.45
N GLU A 34 -16.08 23.34 0.86
CA GLU A 34 -15.99 23.91 -0.50
C GLU A 34 -16.48 22.96 -1.59
N ALA A 35 -16.29 21.64 -1.42
CA ALA A 35 -16.72 20.64 -2.38
C ALA A 35 -18.11 20.05 -2.07
N HIS A 36 -18.85 20.64 -1.12
CA HIS A 36 -20.17 20.14 -0.67
C HIS A 36 -20.16 18.63 -0.36
N CYS A 37 -19.17 18.19 0.40
CA CYS A 37 -18.88 16.77 0.53
C CYS A 37 -20.03 16.00 1.20
N PRO A 38 -20.56 14.94 0.56
CA PRO A 38 -21.62 14.11 1.13
C PRO A 38 -21.25 13.46 2.47
N ASN A 39 -19.95 13.20 2.69
CA ASN A 39 -19.46 12.45 3.84
C ASN A 39 -19.11 13.35 5.05
N ARG A 40 -19.35 14.67 4.96
CA ARG A 40 -18.89 15.64 5.97
C ARG A 40 -19.37 15.27 7.38
N SER A 41 -20.64 14.90 7.53
CA SER A 41 -21.20 14.50 8.84
C SER A 41 -20.52 13.25 9.40
N GLU A 42 -20.30 12.21 8.60
CA GLU A 42 -19.60 10.98 9.03
C GLU A 42 -18.16 11.31 9.46
N CYS A 43 -17.40 11.98 8.60
CA CYS A 43 -15.99 12.28 8.86
C CYS A 43 -15.78 13.14 10.11
N TRP A 44 -16.58 14.20 10.30
CA TRP A 44 -16.43 15.09 11.45
C TRP A 44 -16.88 14.43 12.76
N ASN A 45 -17.86 13.54 12.71
CA ASN A 45 -18.26 12.74 13.88
C ASN A 45 -17.12 11.83 14.35
N ASP A 46 -16.35 11.27 13.41
CA ASP A 46 -15.20 10.40 13.64
C ASP A 46 -13.89 11.16 13.94
N LEU A 47 -13.95 12.48 14.18
CA LEU A 47 -12.80 13.35 14.44
C LEU A 47 -11.76 13.29 13.31
N THR A 48 -12.24 13.34 12.07
CA THR A 48 -11.41 13.48 10.87
C THR A 48 -11.85 14.68 10.05
N ALA A 49 -10.88 15.44 9.54
CA ALA A 49 -11.12 16.59 8.68
C ALA A 49 -10.06 16.69 7.59
N THR A 50 -10.44 17.26 6.46
CA THR A 50 -9.53 17.57 5.36
C THR A 50 -9.41 19.08 5.22
N PHE A 51 -8.28 19.62 5.64
CA PHE A 51 -7.99 21.05 5.61
C PHE A 51 -7.63 21.47 4.18
N LEU A 52 -8.19 22.58 3.73
CA LEU A 52 -7.86 23.19 2.45
C LEU A 52 -6.91 24.36 2.70
N LEU A 53 -5.64 24.16 2.35
CA LEU A 53 -4.56 25.13 2.48
C LEU A 53 -4.50 26.05 1.26
N LEU A 54 -3.77 27.16 1.42
CA LEU A 54 -3.42 28.11 0.36
C LEU A 54 -4.61 28.91 -0.21
N GLY A 55 -5.70 28.99 0.55
CA GLY A 55 -6.92 29.71 0.17
C GLY A 55 -7.97 28.82 -0.48
N LYS A 56 -8.99 29.45 -1.06
CA LYS A 56 -10.14 28.77 -1.69
C LYS A 56 -10.19 28.96 -3.20
N ASN A 57 -9.43 29.92 -3.74
CA ASN A 57 -9.37 30.16 -5.18
C ASN A 57 -8.22 29.38 -5.82
N CYS A 58 -8.54 28.60 -6.86
CA CYS A 58 -7.57 27.82 -7.60
C CYS A 58 -7.09 28.55 -8.86
N SER A 59 -5.78 28.55 -9.10
CA SER A 59 -5.19 29.05 -10.36
C SER A 59 -5.48 28.17 -11.59
N ARG A 60 -6.15 27.02 -11.39
CA ARG A 60 -6.50 26.03 -12.43
C ARG A 60 -8.00 25.75 -12.45
N ASN A 61 -8.50 25.28 -13.60
CA ASN A 61 -9.92 25.07 -13.86
C ASN A 61 -10.24 23.65 -14.35
N CYS A 62 -10.05 22.65 -13.48
CA CYS A 62 -10.43 21.27 -13.79
C CYS A 62 -11.95 21.14 -13.93
N ASN A 63 -12.41 20.54 -15.04
CA ASN A 63 -13.82 20.45 -15.40
C ASN A 63 -14.67 19.58 -14.45
N PHE A 64 -14.04 18.73 -13.64
CA PHE A 64 -14.74 17.94 -12.61
C PHE A 64 -14.85 18.65 -11.26
N CYS A 65 -14.03 19.69 -11.00
CA CYS A 65 -13.82 20.23 -9.66
C CYS A 65 -14.92 21.22 -9.26
N ALA A 66 -15.26 21.24 -7.98
CA ALA A 66 -16.19 22.19 -7.38
C ALA A 66 -15.53 23.49 -6.92
N VAL A 67 -14.21 23.46 -6.68
CA VAL A 67 -13.43 24.63 -6.24
C VAL A 67 -13.38 25.66 -7.36
N GLN A 68 -13.58 26.93 -7.01
CA GLN A 68 -13.67 28.02 -7.98
C GLN A 68 -12.30 28.35 -8.58
N SER A 69 -12.26 28.55 -9.89
CA SER A 69 -11.10 29.09 -10.57
C SER A 69 -11.20 30.62 -10.64
N ASN A 70 -10.46 31.29 -9.76
CA ASN A 70 -10.39 32.73 -9.59
C ASN A 70 -8.93 33.11 -9.30
N PRO A 71 -8.54 34.40 -9.40
CA PRO A 71 -7.25 34.86 -8.92
C PRO A 71 -6.99 34.39 -7.47
N PRO A 72 -5.85 33.72 -7.20
CA PRO A 72 -5.53 33.22 -5.88
C PRO A 72 -5.44 34.34 -4.83
N GLU A 73 -5.79 34.03 -3.58
CA GLU A 73 -5.62 34.97 -2.47
C GLU A 73 -4.15 35.21 -2.12
N ALA A 74 -3.87 36.32 -1.44
CA ALA A 74 -2.55 36.55 -0.83
C ALA A 74 -2.21 35.42 0.14
N LEU A 75 -0.94 34.98 0.13
CA LEU A 75 -0.47 33.90 0.98
C LEU A 75 -0.53 34.31 2.46
N ASP A 76 -1.26 33.53 3.27
CA ASP A 76 -1.35 33.72 4.71
C ASP A 76 -0.31 32.85 5.45
N ASN A 77 0.82 33.43 5.79
CA ASN A 77 1.91 32.74 6.50
C ASN A 77 1.53 32.26 7.91
N SER A 78 0.39 32.69 8.47
CA SER A 78 -0.08 32.24 9.78
C SER A 78 -1.04 31.04 9.72
N GLU A 79 -1.49 30.64 8.53
CA GLU A 79 -2.36 29.46 8.32
C GLU A 79 -1.76 28.16 8.91
N PRO A 80 -0.47 27.82 8.70
CA PRO A 80 0.14 26.60 9.24
C PRO A 80 -0.01 26.44 10.76
N GLU A 81 0.27 27.50 11.52
CA GLU A 81 0.16 27.50 12.98
C GLU A 81 -1.29 27.35 13.45
N ARG A 82 -2.26 27.94 12.73
CA ARG A 82 -3.69 27.76 13.03
C ARG A 82 -4.15 26.33 12.75
N VAL A 83 -3.70 25.71 11.66
CA VAL A 83 -4.01 24.30 11.34
C VAL A 83 -3.48 23.36 12.41
N GLY A 84 -2.23 23.56 12.86
CA GLY A 84 -1.65 22.76 13.95
C GLY A 84 -2.46 22.85 15.26
N LYS A 85 -2.90 24.07 15.63
CA LYS A 85 -3.78 24.28 16.80
C LYS A 85 -5.13 23.59 16.63
N ALA A 86 -5.78 23.76 15.46
CA ALA A 86 -7.07 23.14 15.17
C ALA A 86 -7.02 21.62 15.33
N ILE A 87 -5.99 20.98 14.75
CA ILE A 87 -5.80 19.52 14.83
C ILE A 87 -5.64 19.04 16.28
N SER A 88 -4.91 19.80 17.10
CA SER A 88 -4.75 19.51 18.52
C SER A 88 -6.05 19.68 19.31
N GLU A 89 -6.76 20.79 19.13
CA GLU A 89 -8.03 21.08 19.82
C GLU A 89 -9.10 20.04 19.48
N MET A 90 -9.17 19.65 18.20
CA MET A 90 -10.10 18.63 17.70
C MET A 90 -9.69 17.19 18.05
N LYS A 91 -8.48 16.98 18.60
CA LYS A 91 -7.91 15.66 18.90
C LYS A 91 -7.92 14.72 17.68
N ILE A 92 -7.67 15.25 16.50
CA ILE A 92 -7.63 14.48 15.25
C ILE A 92 -6.45 13.51 15.33
N LYS A 93 -6.70 12.22 15.11
CA LYS A 93 -5.64 11.19 15.03
C LYS A 93 -5.02 11.06 13.65
N TYR A 94 -5.78 11.43 12.62
CA TYR A 94 -5.40 11.34 11.22
C TYR A 94 -5.86 12.59 10.47
N ALA A 95 -4.92 13.47 10.13
CA ALA A 95 -5.20 14.72 9.44
C ALA A 95 -4.89 14.59 7.94
N VAL A 96 -5.82 15.04 7.09
CA VAL A 96 -5.58 15.17 5.65
C VAL A 96 -5.41 16.64 5.31
N LEU A 97 -4.33 16.99 4.64
CA LEU A 97 -4.04 18.34 4.16
C LEU A 97 -4.11 18.33 2.64
N THR A 98 -4.95 19.17 2.05
CA THR A 98 -4.99 19.41 0.60
C THR A 98 -4.85 20.89 0.34
N SER A 99 -4.56 21.29 -0.89
CA SER A 99 -4.54 22.70 -1.25
C SER A 99 -5.24 22.95 -2.58
N VAL A 100 -5.56 24.21 -2.84
CA VAL A 100 -5.74 24.69 -4.21
C VAL A 100 -4.40 24.70 -4.93
N THR A 101 -4.43 24.79 -6.26
CA THR A 101 -3.19 24.96 -7.03
C THR A 101 -2.79 26.43 -7.05
N ARG A 102 -1.52 26.71 -6.75
CA ARG A 102 -0.92 28.05 -6.68
C ARG A 102 0.20 28.21 -7.70
N ASP A 103 -0.14 28.18 -8.99
CA ASP A 103 0.83 28.41 -10.07
C ASP A 103 1.45 29.83 -10.03
N ASP A 104 0.89 30.74 -9.22
CA ASP A 104 1.40 32.09 -8.96
C ASP A 104 2.59 32.12 -7.97
N LEU A 105 2.77 31.08 -7.16
CA LEU A 105 3.89 30.99 -6.21
C LEU A 105 5.10 30.28 -6.86
N PRO A 106 6.33 30.76 -6.65
CA PRO A 106 7.53 30.16 -7.26
C PRO A 106 7.73 28.67 -6.94
N ASP A 107 7.37 28.24 -5.73
CA ASP A 107 7.47 26.87 -5.25
C ASP A 107 6.13 26.12 -5.34
N GLY A 108 5.09 26.72 -5.93
CA GLY A 108 3.74 26.15 -5.99
C GLY A 108 3.08 25.89 -4.63
N GLY A 109 3.62 26.45 -3.53
CA GLY A 109 3.14 26.25 -2.15
C GLY A 109 3.79 25.09 -1.39
N ILE A 110 4.90 24.51 -1.88
CA ILE A 110 5.61 23.40 -1.23
C ILE A 110 6.03 23.76 0.21
N GLN A 111 6.62 24.95 0.42
CA GLN A 111 7.07 25.37 1.75
C GLN A 111 5.90 25.46 2.74
N HIS A 112 4.73 25.85 2.26
CA HIS A 112 3.54 25.97 3.10
C HIS A 112 3.06 24.62 3.65
N TYR A 113 3.16 23.55 2.86
CA TYR A 113 2.93 22.19 3.35
C TYR A 113 3.97 21.78 4.41
N VAL A 114 5.25 22.09 4.19
CA VAL A 114 6.34 21.81 5.15
C VAL A 114 6.06 22.48 6.50
N ASP A 115 5.71 23.77 6.45
CA ASP A 115 5.43 24.57 7.64
C ASP A 115 4.19 24.02 8.38
N THR A 116 3.16 23.60 7.63
CA THR A 116 1.94 23.01 8.21
C THR A 116 2.22 21.67 8.89
N ILE A 117 2.98 20.77 8.24
CA ILE A 117 3.37 19.50 8.86
C ILE A 117 4.21 19.74 10.13
N THR A 118 5.12 20.72 10.09
CA THR A 118 5.96 21.10 11.22
C THR A 118 5.13 21.63 12.39
N ALA A 119 4.16 22.50 12.11
CA ALA A 119 3.22 23.01 13.11
C ALA A 119 2.37 21.88 13.72
N ILE A 120 1.87 20.94 12.91
CA ILE A 120 1.11 19.78 13.42
C ILE A 120 1.97 18.95 14.38
N ARG A 121 3.23 18.69 14.04
CA ARG A 121 4.13 17.92 14.92
C ARG A 121 4.41 18.61 16.25
N LYS A 122 4.50 19.95 16.23
CA LYS A 122 4.67 20.77 17.42
C LYS A 122 3.46 20.67 18.35
N TYR A 123 2.24 20.73 17.83
CA TYR A 123 1.01 20.75 18.64
C TYR A 123 0.42 19.36 18.94
N SER A 124 0.54 18.42 18.01
CA SER A 124 -0.05 17.08 18.10
C SER A 124 0.89 16.01 17.49
N PRO A 125 2.00 15.67 18.18
CA PRO A 125 3.08 14.85 17.64
C PRO A 125 2.68 13.41 17.26
N LEU A 126 1.57 12.90 17.80
CA LEU A 126 1.07 11.56 17.51
C LEU A 126 0.11 11.51 16.31
N THR A 127 -0.24 12.65 15.73
CA THR A 127 -1.14 12.71 14.58
C THR A 127 -0.45 12.21 13.33
N LEU A 128 -1.07 11.25 12.65
CA LEU A 128 -0.64 10.84 11.31
C LEU A 128 -1.11 11.87 10.29
N VAL A 129 -0.25 12.19 9.33
CA VAL A 129 -0.51 13.25 8.35
C VAL A 129 -0.51 12.68 6.94
N GLU A 130 -1.63 12.82 6.24
CA GLU A 130 -1.75 12.63 4.80
C GLU A 130 -1.73 13.99 4.11
N ILE A 131 -0.90 14.15 3.09
CA ILE A 131 -0.96 15.30 2.20
C ILE A 131 -1.51 14.87 0.84
N LEU A 132 -2.45 15.62 0.29
CA LEU A 132 -2.94 15.52 -1.09
C LEU A 132 -2.45 16.76 -1.83
N THR A 133 -1.49 16.60 -2.73
CA THR A 133 -0.81 17.75 -3.36
C THR A 133 -1.26 17.98 -4.80
N PRO A 134 -1.13 19.21 -5.30
CA PRO A 134 -1.05 19.49 -6.74
C PRO A 134 0.13 18.74 -7.40
N ASP A 135 0.24 18.84 -8.73
CA ASP A 135 1.33 18.22 -9.51
C ASP A 135 2.63 19.04 -9.51
N PHE A 136 2.59 20.26 -8.96
CA PHE A 136 3.70 21.23 -8.98
C PHE A 136 4.32 21.41 -10.38
N LEU A 137 3.51 21.30 -11.45
CA LEU A 137 3.96 21.39 -12.85
C LEU A 137 5.12 20.45 -13.21
N GLY A 138 5.25 19.32 -12.51
CA GLY A 138 6.34 18.37 -12.77
C GLY A 138 7.72 18.86 -12.33
N GLN A 139 7.77 19.75 -11.31
CA GLN A 139 9.02 20.21 -10.69
C GLN A 139 9.99 19.07 -10.35
N GLU A 140 11.28 19.38 -10.39
CA GLU A 140 12.35 18.41 -10.18
C GLU A 140 12.42 17.90 -8.73
N LYS A 141 13.14 16.78 -8.56
CA LYS A 141 13.29 16.07 -7.29
C LYS A 141 13.75 16.99 -6.15
N ASP A 142 14.65 17.92 -6.42
CA ASP A 142 15.21 18.81 -5.40
C ASP A 142 14.18 19.79 -4.83
N ALA A 143 13.19 20.20 -5.64
CA ALA A 143 12.10 21.04 -5.17
C ALA A 143 11.11 20.28 -4.26
N LEU A 144 10.98 18.95 -4.45
CA LEU A 144 10.10 18.09 -3.65
C LEU A 144 10.78 17.54 -2.38
N ALA A 145 12.12 17.61 -2.30
CA ALA A 145 12.87 17.09 -1.17
C ALA A 145 12.48 17.69 0.20
N PRO A 146 12.16 18.99 0.34
CA PRO A 146 11.77 19.58 1.63
C PRO A 146 10.52 18.94 2.25
N ILE A 147 9.47 18.76 1.46
CA ILE A 147 8.21 18.16 1.91
C ILE A 147 8.35 16.64 2.15
N ALA A 148 9.21 15.94 1.41
CA ALA A 148 9.57 14.56 1.73
C ALA A 148 10.32 14.46 3.07
N LYS A 149 11.26 15.37 3.35
CA LYS A 149 11.97 15.47 4.64
C LYS A 149 11.02 15.82 5.79
N ALA A 150 9.94 16.53 5.51
CA ALA A 150 8.85 16.71 6.45
C ALA A 150 8.09 15.40 6.74
N ARG A 151 8.41 14.25 6.12
CA ARG A 151 7.93 12.90 6.43
C ARG A 151 6.41 12.80 6.70
N PRO A 152 5.54 13.21 5.77
CA PRO A 152 4.13 12.86 5.86
C PRO A 152 3.98 11.33 5.89
N THR A 153 2.96 10.83 6.58
CA THR A 153 2.66 9.39 6.64
C THR A 153 2.20 8.88 5.27
N VAL A 154 1.36 9.68 4.59
CA VAL A 154 0.89 9.40 3.24
C VAL A 154 1.08 10.64 2.38
N TRP A 155 1.62 10.46 1.18
CA TRP A 155 1.62 11.46 0.12
C TRP A 155 0.72 11.00 -1.02
N ALA A 156 -0.43 11.67 -1.14
CA ALA A 156 -1.39 11.45 -2.19
C ALA A 156 -1.22 12.46 -3.34
N HIS A 157 -1.38 11.96 -4.56
CA HIS A 157 -1.63 12.76 -5.74
C HIS A 157 -2.56 12.00 -6.67
N ASN A 158 -3.70 12.60 -7.00
CA ASN A 158 -4.74 11.91 -7.75
C ASN A 158 -4.49 12.03 -9.26
N LEU A 159 -4.61 10.91 -9.97
CA LEU A 159 -4.75 10.94 -11.42
C LEU A 159 -6.11 11.50 -11.84
N GLU A 160 -7.12 11.32 -10.98
CA GLU A 160 -8.53 11.73 -11.11
C GLU A 160 -9.30 11.00 -12.21
N CYS A 161 -8.67 10.77 -13.36
CA CYS A 161 -9.26 10.07 -14.48
C CYS A 161 -8.17 9.34 -15.27
N VAL A 162 -8.61 8.52 -16.23
CA VAL A 162 -7.72 7.76 -17.12
C VAL A 162 -7.02 8.67 -18.13
N ARG A 163 -5.89 8.21 -18.67
CA ARG A 163 -5.02 8.96 -19.60
C ARG A 163 -5.80 9.64 -20.74
N ARG A 164 -6.70 8.90 -21.40
CA ARG A 164 -7.52 9.39 -22.51
C ARG A 164 -8.41 10.58 -22.14
N LEU A 165 -8.89 10.66 -20.90
CA LEU A 165 -9.80 11.71 -20.43
C LEU A 165 -9.09 12.90 -19.78
N THR A 166 -7.77 12.81 -19.56
CA THR A 166 -6.99 13.82 -18.83
C THR A 166 -7.15 15.21 -19.43
N THR A 167 -6.98 15.36 -20.74
CA THR A 167 -7.06 16.66 -21.42
C THR A 167 -8.46 17.25 -21.47
N THR A 168 -9.50 16.43 -21.26
CA THR A 168 -10.91 16.87 -21.28
C THR A 168 -11.42 17.21 -19.87
N LEU A 169 -10.91 16.52 -18.85
CA LEU A 169 -11.40 16.64 -17.47
C LEU A 169 -10.51 17.50 -16.58
N ARG A 170 -9.19 17.45 -16.77
CA ARG A 170 -8.21 18.20 -15.97
C ARG A 170 -7.85 19.49 -16.69
N ASP A 171 -7.36 20.45 -15.93
CA ASP A 171 -6.83 21.71 -16.47
C ASP A 171 -5.77 21.42 -17.56
N PRO A 172 -5.67 22.21 -18.64
CA PRO A 172 -4.70 21.98 -19.71
C PRO A 172 -3.23 21.91 -19.28
N LYS A 173 -2.88 22.54 -18.14
CA LYS A 173 -1.51 22.44 -17.58
C LYS A 173 -1.27 21.14 -16.83
N ALA A 174 -2.32 20.44 -16.42
CA ALA A 174 -2.21 19.17 -15.72
C ALA A 174 -1.85 18.06 -16.70
N ASN A 175 -0.86 17.24 -16.35
CA ASN A 175 -0.34 16.19 -17.22
C ASN A 175 -0.32 14.84 -16.48
N TYR A 176 -0.80 13.79 -17.17
CA TYR A 176 -0.91 12.45 -16.60
C TYR A 176 0.46 11.86 -16.23
N ASP A 177 1.48 12.05 -17.07
CA ASP A 177 2.83 11.53 -16.82
C ASP A 177 3.56 12.34 -15.74
N TYR A 178 3.28 13.64 -15.60
CA TYR A 178 3.79 14.42 -14.47
C TYR A 178 3.21 13.93 -13.15
N SER A 179 1.92 13.59 -13.12
CA SER A 179 1.29 12.98 -11.94
C SER A 179 1.93 11.66 -11.55
N LEU A 180 2.24 10.79 -12.52
CA LEU A 180 2.92 9.51 -12.27
C LEU A 180 4.37 9.72 -11.80
N LYS A 181 5.11 10.61 -12.48
CA LYS A 181 6.50 10.95 -12.14
C LYS A 181 6.62 11.53 -10.73
N LEU A 182 5.63 12.31 -10.28
CA LEU A 182 5.58 12.82 -8.91
C LEU A 182 5.56 11.67 -7.90
N LEU A 183 4.64 10.71 -8.07
CA LEU A 183 4.54 9.53 -7.20
C LEU A 183 5.82 8.69 -7.21
N GLN A 184 6.41 8.48 -8.39
CA GLN A 184 7.68 7.78 -8.55
C GLN A 184 8.83 8.49 -7.79
N THR A 185 8.88 9.83 -7.91
CA THR A 185 9.93 10.65 -7.30
C THR A 185 9.84 10.63 -5.79
N ILE A 186 8.63 10.65 -5.23
CA ILE A 186 8.41 10.54 -3.78
C ILE A 186 8.95 9.21 -3.25
N LYS A 187 8.64 8.09 -3.94
CA LYS A 187 9.18 6.78 -3.57
C LYS A 187 10.70 6.70 -3.66
N ALA A 188 11.30 7.38 -4.63
CA ALA A 188 12.75 7.44 -4.77
C ALA A 188 13.43 8.38 -3.74
N LEU A 189 12.69 9.35 -3.18
CA LEU A 189 13.17 10.23 -2.12
C LEU A 189 13.13 9.54 -0.75
N ASP A 190 12.00 8.92 -0.43
CA ASP A 190 11.82 8.18 0.82
C ASP A 190 10.82 7.02 0.62
N PRO A 191 11.29 5.77 0.54
CA PRO A 191 10.42 4.62 0.31
C PRO A 191 9.50 4.32 1.51
N SER A 192 9.75 4.90 2.69
CA SER A 192 8.90 4.73 3.88
C SER A 192 7.61 5.55 3.81
N ILE A 193 7.54 6.58 2.96
CA ILE A 193 6.33 7.36 2.73
C ILE A 193 5.37 6.52 1.88
N TYR A 194 4.16 6.29 2.38
CA TYR A 194 3.11 5.66 1.57
C TYR A 194 2.63 6.64 0.50
N THR A 195 2.40 6.14 -0.70
CA THR A 195 1.89 6.91 -1.82
C THR A 195 0.47 6.49 -2.16
N LYS A 196 -0.35 7.45 -2.57
CA LYS A 196 -1.77 7.22 -2.80
C LYS A 196 -2.28 7.97 -4.01
N SER A 197 -3.26 7.38 -4.70
CA SER A 197 -3.97 8.05 -5.79
C SER A 197 -5.46 7.77 -5.75
N SER A 198 -6.19 8.44 -6.63
CA SER A 198 -7.63 8.33 -6.79
C SER A 198 -8.02 8.38 -8.26
N LEU A 199 -9.08 7.64 -8.59
CA LEU A 199 -9.79 7.73 -9.86
C LEU A 199 -11.28 7.91 -9.59
N MET A 200 -11.85 8.91 -10.25
CA MET A 200 -13.29 9.08 -10.35
C MET A 200 -13.83 8.19 -11.47
N LEU A 201 -14.95 7.54 -11.18
CA LEU A 201 -15.63 6.62 -12.08
C LEU A 201 -16.95 7.23 -12.58
N GLY A 202 -17.40 6.79 -13.75
CA GLY A 202 -18.62 7.27 -14.39
C GLY A 202 -18.43 8.54 -15.21
N VAL A 203 -17.20 8.86 -15.63
CA VAL A 203 -16.84 10.02 -16.47
C VAL A 203 -16.54 9.65 -17.92
N GLY A 204 -16.74 8.38 -18.27
CA GLY A 204 -16.59 7.85 -19.63
C GLY A 204 -15.34 6.99 -19.83
N GLU A 205 -14.68 6.60 -18.74
CA GLU A 205 -13.63 5.60 -18.73
C GLU A 205 -14.19 4.21 -19.05
N ASN A 206 -13.42 3.37 -19.72
CA ASN A 206 -13.75 1.95 -19.92
C ASN A 206 -12.84 1.05 -19.07
N ARG A 207 -13.14 -0.26 -19.05
CA ARG A 207 -12.39 -1.23 -18.23
C ARG A 207 -10.91 -1.34 -18.63
N GLU A 208 -10.57 -1.20 -19.91
CA GLU A 208 -9.19 -1.25 -20.38
C GLU A 208 -8.42 0.03 -19.99
N ASP A 209 -9.08 1.19 -20.05
CA ASP A 209 -8.51 2.45 -19.54
C ASP A 209 -8.17 2.32 -18.03
N LEU A 210 -9.06 1.69 -17.25
CA LEU A 210 -8.85 1.47 -15.82
C LEU A 210 -7.71 0.49 -15.54
N LYS A 211 -7.64 -0.63 -16.27
CA LYS A 211 -6.52 -1.58 -16.18
C LYS A 211 -5.18 -0.92 -16.50
N ALA A 212 -5.14 -0.08 -17.53
CA ALA A 212 -3.96 0.71 -17.87
C ALA A 212 -3.59 1.67 -16.74
N ALA A 213 -4.56 2.40 -16.17
CA ALA A 213 -4.30 3.28 -15.04
C ALA A 213 -3.82 2.53 -13.78
N PHE A 214 -4.35 1.34 -13.50
CA PHE A 214 -3.89 0.50 -12.39
C PHE A 214 -2.45 0.04 -12.60
N HIS A 215 -2.13 -0.40 -13.83
CA HIS A 215 -0.76 -0.74 -14.21
C HIS A 215 0.19 0.45 -14.05
N ASP A 216 -0.16 1.60 -14.60
CA ASP A 216 0.64 2.83 -14.57
C ASP A 216 0.89 3.31 -13.13
N LEU A 217 -0.13 3.31 -12.27
CA LEU A 217 0.02 3.66 -10.86
C LEU A 217 0.94 2.68 -10.12
N ARG A 218 0.81 1.38 -10.40
CA ARG A 218 1.60 0.35 -9.74
C ARG A 218 3.04 0.31 -10.24
N SER A 219 3.29 0.65 -11.49
CA SER A 219 4.65 0.73 -12.05
C SER A 219 5.48 1.85 -11.42
N VAL A 220 4.83 2.93 -10.96
CA VAL A 220 5.47 4.00 -10.19
C VAL A 220 5.43 3.80 -8.67
N GLY A 221 4.96 2.64 -8.20
CA GLY A 221 5.00 2.26 -6.79
C GLY A 221 3.85 2.82 -5.93
N CYS A 222 2.73 3.27 -6.51
CA CYS A 222 1.57 3.80 -5.77
C CYS A 222 0.93 2.75 -4.84
N ASP A 223 0.97 2.95 -3.52
CA ASP A 223 0.57 1.91 -2.54
C ASP A 223 -0.95 1.77 -2.36
N PHE A 224 -1.65 2.91 -2.29
CA PHE A 224 -3.08 2.97 -1.98
C PHE A 224 -3.87 3.56 -3.14
N LEU A 225 -5.07 3.00 -3.37
CA LEU A 225 -5.98 3.49 -4.41
C LEU A 225 -7.38 3.73 -3.85
N THR A 226 -8.00 4.82 -4.29
CA THR A 226 -9.41 5.08 -4.03
C THR A 226 -10.19 5.16 -5.35
N LEU A 227 -11.35 4.51 -5.39
CA LEU A 227 -12.24 4.46 -6.55
C LEU A 227 -13.62 4.97 -6.13
N GLY A 228 -13.99 6.14 -6.63
CA GLY A 228 -15.22 6.82 -6.23
C GLY A 228 -16.11 7.18 -7.41
N GLN A 229 -17.44 7.17 -7.23
CA GLN A 229 -18.34 7.72 -8.25
C GLN A 229 -18.11 9.23 -8.39
N TYR A 230 -17.96 9.69 -9.63
CA TYR A 230 -18.02 11.10 -9.96
C TYR A 230 -19.42 11.64 -9.69
N LEU A 231 -19.50 12.66 -8.84
CA LEU A 231 -20.72 13.42 -8.61
C LEU A 231 -20.51 14.82 -9.18
N ARG A 232 -21.29 15.14 -10.21
CA ARG A 232 -21.24 16.42 -10.91
C ARG A 232 -21.56 17.58 -9.95
N PRO A 233 -20.65 18.54 -9.73
CA PRO A 233 -20.91 19.68 -8.85
C PRO A 233 -21.99 20.61 -9.39
N THR A 234 -21.86 21.01 -10.66
CA THR A 234 -22.81 21.92 -11.33
C THR A 234 -23.06 21.50 -12.77
N PRO A 235 -24.14 21.99 -13.42
CA PRO A 235 -24.38 21.77 -14.85
C PRO A 235 -23.32 22.32 -15.80
N LYS A 236 -22.34 23.10 -15.33
CA LYS A 236 -21.20 23.58 -16.14
C LYS A 236 -20.04 22.58 -16.17
N ASN A 237 -19.93 21.75 -15.13
CA ASN A 237 -18.89 20.72 -15.03
C ASN A 237 -19.16 19.56 -16.00
N ALA A 238 -18.16 18.69 -16.18
CA ALA A 238 -18.28 17.46 -16.96
C ALA A 238 -19.56 16.68 -16.64
N ALA A 239 -20.21 16.12 -17.67
CA ALA A 239 -21.41 15.32 -17.47
C ALA A 239 -21.05 13.96 -16.86
N VAL A 240 -21.94 13.42 -16.02
CA VAL A 240 -21.85 12.01 -15.61
C VAL A 240 -22.27 11.16 -16.79
N VAL A 241 -21.41 10.23 -17.20
CA VAL A 241 -21.68 9.26 -18.26
C VAL A 241 -22.43 8.05 -17.71
N GLU A 242 -22.03 7.57 -16.54
CA GLU A 242 -22.63 6.39 -15.91
C GLU A 242 -22.64 6.51 -14.37
N TYR A 243 -23.70 6.00 -13.73
CA TYR A 243 -23.74 5.73 -12.30
C TYR A 243 -23.56 4.23 -12.04
N LEU A 244 -22.38 3.88 -11.53
CA LEU A 244 -22.01 2.48 -11.32
C LEU A 244 -22.84 1.83 -10.21
N LYS A 245 -23.11 0.53 -10.36
CA LYS A 245 -23.69 -0.32 -9.31
C LYS A 245 -22.64 -0.64 -8.26
N SER A 246 -23.08 -0.90 -7.02
CA SER A 246 -22.18 -1.27 -5.91
C SER A 246 -21.34 -2.52 -6.21
N GLU A 247 -21.90 -3.51 -6.90
CA GLU A 247 -21.20 -4.73 -7.34
C GLU A 247 -19.99 -4.41 -8.24
N HIS A 248 -20.14 -3.44 -9.15
CA HIS A 248 -19.03 -3.04 -10.03
C HIS A 248 -17.87 -2.39 -9.25
N PHE A 249 -18.14 -1.70 -8.14
CA PHE A 249 -17.07 -1.18 -7.28
C PHE A 249 -16.29 -2.31 -6.62
N GLN A 250 -16.96 -3.37 -6.18
CA GLN A 250 -16.30 -4.54 -5.60
C GLN A 250 -15.44 -5.26 -6.66
N ASP A 251 -15.97 -5.48 -7.86
CA ASP A 251 -15.23 -6.09 -8.97
C ASP A 251 -13.96 -5.28 -9.32
N LEU A 252 -14.07 -3.95 -9.35
CA LEU A 252 -12.94 -3.06 -9.62
C LEU A 252 -11.95 -3.04 -8.45
N GLN A 253 -12.42 -3.15 -7.21
CA GLN A 253 -11.57 -3.26 -6.03
C GLN A 253 -10.72 -4.53 -6.09
N GLU A 254 -11.34 -5.67 -6.37
CA GLU A 254 -10.66 -6.97 -6.53
C GLU A 254 -9.67 -6.95 -7.70
N LEU A 255 -10.09 -6.38 -8.83
CA LEU A 255 -9.21 -6.16 -9.97
C LEU A 255 -7.99 -5.32 -9.57
N ALA A 256 -8.18 -4.17 -8.93
CA ALA A 256 -7.08 -3.33 -8.49
C ALA A 256 -6.13 -4.07 -7.53
N TYR A 257 -6.65 -4.83 -6.56
CA TYR A 257 -5.80 -5.66 -5.68
C TYR A 257 -4.93 -6.65 -6.48
N SER A 258 -5.42 -7.19 -7.60
CA SER A 258 -4.61 -8.09 -8.45
C SER A 258 -3.38 -7.41 -9.08
N TYR A 259 -3.39 -6.08 -9.27
CA TYR A 259 -2.22 -5.28 -9.67
C TYR A 259 -1.28 -4.98 -8.48
N GLY A 260 -1.69 -5.33 -7.27
CA GLY A 260 -0.83 -5.34 -6.09
C GLY A 260 -0.76 -4.03 -5.31
N PHE A 261 -1.85 -3.24 -5.31
CA PHE A 261 -2.06 -2.20 -4.29
C PHE A 261 -2.16 -2.83 -2.89
N LEU A 262 -1.63 -2.14 -1.87
CA LEU A 262 -1.68 -2.61 -0.49
C LEU A 262 -3.11 -2.52 0.07
N GLU A 263 -3.81 -1.44 -0.28
CA GLU A 263 -5.18 -1.18 0.11
C GLU A 263 -5.93 -0.46 -1.02
N VAL A 264 -7.16 -0.88 -1.28
CA VAL A 264 -8.05 -0.23 -2.26
C VAL A 264 -9.37 0.05 -1.56
N ILE A 265 -9.84 1.28 -1.60
CA ILE A 265 -11.18 1.63 -1.10
C ILE A 265 -12.02 1.99 -2.32
N ALA A 266 -13.08 1.22 -2.58
CA ALA A 266 -13.96 1.43 -3.72
C ALA A 266 -15.42 1.56 -3.26
N GLY A 267 -16.14 2.53 -3.82
CA GLY A 267 -17.56 2.69 -3.54
C GLY A 267 -18.14 4.00 -4.06
N PRO A 268 -19.48 4.11 -4.13
CA PRO A 268 -20.15 5.26 -4.73
C PRO A 268 -19.87 6.58 -4.01
N LEU A 269 -19.73 6.56 -2.68
CA LEU A 269 -19.46 7.76 -1.89
C LEU A 269 -17.98 7.92 -1.53
N VAL A 270 -17.10 7.05 -2.02
CA VAL A 270 -15.67 7.15 -1.73
C VAL A 270 -15.10 8.43 -2.33
N ARG A 271 -14.22 9.06 -1.56
CA ARG A 271 -13.43 10.24 -1.93
C ARG A 271 -11.99 9.98 -1.53
N SER A 272 -11.04 10.73 -2.08
CA SER A 272 -9.62 10.57 -1.78
C SER A 272 -9.34 10.62 -0.27
N SER A 273 -10.03 11.48 0.49
CA SER A 273 -9.89 11.55 1.96
C SER A 273 -10.88 10.69 2.76
N TYR A 274 -11.87 10.05 2.12
CA TYR A 274 -12.88 9.27 2.83
C TYR A 274 -12.26 8.03 3.47
N ARG A 275 -12.47 7.87 4.78
CA ARG A 275 -11.93 6.74 5.55
C ARG A 275 -10.41 6.55 5.39
N ALA A 276 -9.66 7.63 5.12
CA ALA A 276 -8.20 7.58 5.01
C ALA A 276 -7.54 7.05 6.30
N HIS A 277 -8.15 7.31 7.45
CA HIS A 277 -7.70 6.72 8.71
C HIS A 277 -7.82 5.19 8.74
N GLN A 278 -8.62 4.53 7.89
CA GLN A 278 -8.76 3.06 7.87
C GLN A 278 -7.49 2.36 7.35
N PHE A 279 -6.72 3.02 6.48
CA PHE A 279 -5.34 2.61 6.16
C PHE A 279 -4.45 2.55 7.40
N PHE A 280 -4.84 3.31 8.44
CA PHE A 280 -4.29 3.53 9.80
C PHE A 280 -4.85 2.72 10.97
N SER A 281 -6.17 2.50 10.98
CA SER A 281 -6.93 2.18 12.18
C SER A 281 -6.80 0.70 12.50
N LYS A 282 -6.08 0.37 13.59
CA LYS A 282 -6.05 -0.98 14.17
C LYS A 282 -7.46 -1.58 14.07
N SER A 283 -7.58 -2.75 13.41
CA SER A 283 -8.75 -3.61 13.59
C SER A 283 -9.06 -3.64 15.08
N SER A 284 -10.32 -3.36 15.45
CA SER A 284 -10.85 -3.37 16.81
C SER A 284 -10.09 -4.37 17.67
N SER A 285 -9.25 -3.85 18.60
CA SER A 285 -8.36 -4.51 19.58
C SER A 285 -7.77 -5.84 19.13
N PRO A 286 -6.45 -6.11 19.22
CA PRO A 286 -5.94 -7.44 18.87
C PRO A 286 -6.68 -8.49 19.68
N LYS A 287 -7.65 -9.13 19.04
CA LYS A 287 -8.24 -10.35 19.57
C LYS A 287 -7.03 -11.25 19.63
N ASN A 288 -6.83 -11.89 20.79
CA ASN A 288 -5.78 -12.85 21.03
C ASN A 288 -6.08 -14.11 20.16
N ILE A 289 -6.02 -13.93 18.84
CA ILE A 289 -6.37 -14.92 17.84
C ILE A 289 -5.16 -15.83 17.78
N LYS A 290 -5.36 -17.04 18.30
CA LYS A 290 -4.35 -18.09 18.31
C LYS A 290 -3.81 -18.29 16.89
N LEU A 291 -2.50 -18.11 16.74
CA LEU A 291 -1.80 -18.46 15.51
C LEU A 291 -1.73 -19.99 15.41
N THR A 292 -2.34 -20.54 14.37
CA THR A 292 -2.37 -21.98 14.08
C THR A 292 -1.46 -22.30 12.90
N SER A 293 -1.29 -23.58 12.60
CA SER A 293 -0.65 -23.99 11.35
C SER A 293 -1.37 -25.18 10.73
N LEU A 294 -1.20 -25.32 9.41
CA LEU A 294 -1.76 -26.41 8.62
C LEU A 294 -0.69 -26.91 7.66
N ASP A 295 -0.50 -28.22 7.60
CA ASP A 295 0.34 -28.86 6.59
C ASP A 295 -0.54 -29.40 5.46
N LEU A 296 -0.30 -28.93 4.24
CA LEU A 296 -1.02 -29.31 3.03
C LEU A 296 -0.32 -30.44 2.27
N GLY A 297 0.86 -30.88 2.71
CA GLY A 297 1.66 -31.87 2.00
C GLY A 297 2.21 -31.36 0.67
N CYS A 298 2.30 -32.23 -0.33
CA CYS A 298 2.63 -31.85 -1.70
C CYS A 298 1.33 -31.53 -2.44
N ILE A 299 1.18 -30.30 -2.93
CA ILE A 299 -0.04 -29.79 -3.56
C ILE A 299 0.29 -29.02 -4.84
N GLU A 300 -0.58 -29.03 -5.83
CA GLU A 300 -0.43 -28.18 -7.02
C GLU A 300 -0.40 -26.70 -6.61
N TYR A 301 0.41 -25.89 -7.31
CA TYR A 301 0.60 -24.49 -6.95
C TYR A 301 -0.70 -23.68 -6.96
N GLU A 302 -1.56 -23.90 -7.96
CA GLU A 302 -2.84 -23.21 -8.10
C GLU A 302 -3.81 -23.52 -6.96
N GLU A 303 -3.87 -24.79 -6.53
CA GLU A 303 -4.66 -25.20 -5.37
C GLU A 303 -4.10 -24.61 -4.07
N GLY A 304 -2.77 -24.58 -3.94
CA GLY A 304 -2.08 -23.89 -2.84
C GLY A 304 -2.37 -22.38 -2.80
N LEU A 305 -2.44 -21.72 -3.96
CA LEU A 305 -2.81 -20.31 -4.06
C LEU A 305 -4.28 -20.09 -3.68
N LYS A 306 -5.19 -20.94 -4.15
CA LYS A 306 -6.61 -20.91 -3.75
C LYS A 306 -6.75 -21.03 -2.24
N LYS A 307 -5.99 -21.93 -1.61
CA LYS A 307 -6.02 -22.09 -0.15
C LYS A 307 -5.48 -20.88 0.59
N GLN A 308 -4.41 -20.26 0.09
CA GLN A 308 -3.90 -19.00 0.66
C GLN A 308 -4.96 -17.89 0.62
N LEU A 309 -5.64 -17.72 -0.52
CA LEU A 309 -6.68 -16.69 -0.68
C LEU A 309 -7.91 -16.96 0.20
N GLU A 310 -8.32 -18.22 0.34
CA GLU A 310 -9.36 -18.62 1.29
C GLU A 310 -8.99 -18.23 2.72
N MET A 311 -7.76 -18.53 3.15
CA MET A 311 -7.27 -18.15 4.47
C MET A 311 -7.20 -16.62 4.63
N VAL A 312 -6.80 -15.88 3.59
CA VAL A 312 -6.81 -14.41 3.62
C VAL A 312 -8.19 -13.85 3.93
N GLU A 313 -9.27 -14.44 3.39
CA GLU A 313 -10.64 -14.01 3.71
C GLU A 313 -11.03 -14.35 5.16
N LEU A 314 -10.66 -15.53 5.67
CA LEU A 314 -10.94 -15.90 7.07
C LEU A 314 -10.18 -15.02 8.06
N VAL A 315 -8.91 -14.70 7.75
CA VAL A 315 -8.10 -13.76 8.52
C VAL A 315 -8.68 -12.35 8.47
N ALA A 316 -9.22 -11.92 7.33
CA ALA A 316 -9.87 -10.60 7.19
C ALA A 316 -11.12 -10.47 8.07
N LYS A 317 -11.86 -11.57 8.27
CA LYS A 317 -13.01 -11.64 9.19
C LYS A 317 -12.60 -11.71 10.66
N GLY A 318 -11.30 -11.84 10.96
CA GLY A 318 -10.77 -11.99 12.31
C GLY A 318 -11.10 -13.35 12.93
N GLU A 319 -11.32 -14.38 12.11
CA GLU A 319 -11.65 -15.74 12.56
C GLU A 319 -10.39 -16.53 12.94
N CYS A 320 -9.27 -16.30 12.26
CA CYS A 320 -8.01 -17.01 12.52
C CYS A 320 -6.77 -16.21 12.10
N GLN A 321 -5.60 -16.72 12.48
CA GLN A 321 -4.32 -16.47 11.82
C GLN A 321 -3.64 -17.83 11.61
N THR A 322 -2.95 -18.03 10.49
CA THR A 322 -2.39 -19.35 10.18
C THR A 322 -1.03 -19.30 9.50
N ILE A 323 -0.30 -20.41 9.58
CA ILE A 323 0.90 -20.68 8.78
C ILE A 323 0.62 -21.95 7.98
N LEU A 324 0.62 -21.84 6.66
CA LEU A 324 0.51 -23.00 5.79
C LEU A 324 1.90 -23.54 5.47
N PHE A 325 2.09 -24.83 5.64
CA PHE A 325 3.27 -25.58 5.21
C PHE A 325 2.90 -26.45 4.02
N CYS A 326 3.75 -26.50 3.01
CA CYS A 326 3.56 -27.38 1.87
C CYS A 326 4.87 -27.61 1.10
N SER A 327 4.76 -28.41 0.05
CA SER A 327 5.69 -28.45 -1.07
C SER A 327 4.87 -28.44 -2.36
N HIS A 328 5.51 -28.11 -3.47
CA HIS A 328 4.86 -28.09 -4.78
C HIS A 328 5.57 -29.04 -5.74
N PRO A 329 4.86 -29.61 -6.72
CA PRO A 329 5.50 -30.08 -7.94
C PRO A 329 6.32 -28.96 -8.60
N PRO A 330 7.35 -29.29 -9.41
CA PRO A 330 8.22 -28.28 -10.04
C PRO A 330 7.45 -27.19 -10.78
N VAL A 331 7.63 -25.94 -10.34
CA VAL A 331 6.93 -24.76 -10.86
C VAL A 331 7.77 -23.50 -10.65
N VAL A 332 7.61 -22.52 -11.52
CA VAL A 332 8.22 -21.20 -11.37
C VAL A 332 7.15 -20.14 -11.18
N THR A 333 7.38 -19.25 -10.23
CA THR A 333 6.51 -18.09 -9.98
C THR A 333 7.28 -16.81 -10.26
N LEU A 334 6.63 -15.87 -10.94
CA LEU A 334 7.20 -14.57 -11.28
C LEU A 334 6.54 -13.51 -10.40
N GLY A 335 7.35 -12.86 -9.56
CA GLY A 335 6.92 -11.73 -8.74
C GLY A 335 6.91 -10.40 -9.51
N LYS A 336 6.51 -9.32 -8.81
CA LYS A 336 6.33 -7.97 -9.38
C LYS A 336 7.56 -7.38 -10.06
N ASN A 337 8.76 -7.80 -9.65
CA ASN A 337 10.03 -7.26 -10.16
C ASN A 337 10.68 -8.20 -11.18
N SER A 338 9.95 -9.18 -11.71
CA SER A 338 10.51 -10.15 -12.66
C SER A 338 10.66 -9.54 -14.05
N GLU A 339 11.78 -9.82 -14.69
CA GLU A 339 12.08 -9.43 -16.05
C GLU A 339 12.15 -10.66 -16.98
N ALA A 340 12.14 -10.44 -18.29
CA ALA A 340 12.19 -11.52 -19.27
C ALA A 340 13.41 -12.44 -19.09
N HIS A 341 14.55 -11.89 -18.65
CA HIS A 341 15.78 -12.65 -18.40
C HIS A 341 15.72 -13.53 -17.15
N ASP A 342 14.77 -13.32 -16.23
CA ASP A 342 14.65 -14.14 -15.02
C ASP A 342 14.12 -15.55 -15.36
N LEU A 343 13.39 -15.68 -16.48
CA LEU A 343 13.05 -16.94 -17.13
C LEU A 343 14.12 -17.29 -18.17
N GLY A 344 14.89 -18.35 -17.93
CA GLY A 344 15.74 -18.93 -18.96
C GLY A 344 14.94 -19.93 -19.80
N ASN A 345 15.50 -21.12 -20.01
CA ASN A 345 14.87 -22.19 -20.79
C ASN A 345 13.97 -23.13 -19.96
N PHE A 346 13.39 -22.65 -18.86
CA PHE A 346 12.52 -23.48 -18.02
C PHE A 346 11.28 -23.93 -18.80
N SER A 347 11.08 -25.24 -18.88
CA SER A 347 10.01 -25.86 -19.67
C SER A 347 8.79 -26.30 -18.85
N GLY A 348 8.79 -26.04 -17.54
CA GLY A 348 7.70 -26.40 -16.62
C GLY A 348 6.60 -25.34 -16.52
N LYS A 349 5.68 -25.53 -15.56
CA LYS A 349 4.58 -24.59 -15.30
C LYS A 349 5.11 -23.25 -14.77
N ILE A 350 4.61 -22.14 -15.32
CA ILE A 350 4.97 -20.77 -14.91
C ILE A 350 3.71 -20.01 -14.49
N PHE A 351 3.77 -19.32 -13.35
CA PHE A 351 2.70 -18.47 -12.84
C PHE A 351 3.19 -17.03 -12.64
N HIS A 352 2.47 -16.06 -13.22
CA HIS A 352 2.66 -14.63 -12.94
C HIS A 352 1.78 -14.23 -11.75
N ILE A 353 2.40 -13.81 -10.65
CA ILE A 353 1.70 -13.58 -9.39
C ILE A 353 2.18 -12.28 -8.71
N GLY A 354 1.27 -11.63 -7.99
CA GLY A 354 1.49 -10.31 -7.38
C GLY A 354 2.37 -10.29 -6.12
N ARG A 355 3.34 -11.20 -5.98
CA ARG A 355 4.27 -11.22 -4.81
C ARG A 355 5.52 -10.39 -5.06
N GLY A 356 6.14 -9.90 -3.99
CA GLY A 356 7.43 -9.22 -4.05
C GLY A 356 8.56 -10.12 -4.54
N GLY A 357 9.59 -9.52 -5.14
CA GLY A 357 10.75 -10.22 -5.67
C GLY A 357 10.61 -10.62 -7.15
N LYS A 358 11.57 -11.43 -7.62
CA LYS A 358 11.72 -11.89 -9.00
C LYS A 358 11.23 -13.34 -9.17
N ALA A 359 11.72 -14.05 -10.19
CA ALA A 359 11.48 -15.48 -10.39
C ALA A 359 11.89 -16.32 -9.16
N THR A 360 11.05 -17.27 -8.79
CA THR A 360 11.32 -18.24 -7.71
C THR A 360 10.78 -19.60 -8.10
N TYR A 361 11.66 -20.59 -8.08
CA TYR A 361 11.33 -22.00 -8.21
C TYR A 361 10.69 -22.52 -6.92
N HIS A 362 9.66 -23.34 -7.09
CA HIS A 362 9.09 -24.19 -6.05
C HIS A 362 9.18 -25.64 -6.51
N GLY A 363 9.59 -26.55 -5.62
CA GLY A 363 9.68 -27.96 -5.94
C GLY A 363 9.61 -28.88 -4.72
N PRO A 364 9.58 -30.20 -4.93
CA PRO A 364 9.48 -31.17 -3.83
C PRO A 364 10.69 -31.12 -2.89
N SER A 365 11.86 -30.70 -3.38
CA SER A 365 13.10 -30.50 -2.62
C SER A 365 13.06 -29.33 -1.63
N GLN A 366 12.01 -28.52 -1.67
CA GLN A 366 11.84 -27.38 -0.79
C GLN A 366 10.75 -27.60 0.26
N LEU A 367 10.85 -26.87 1.37
CA LEU A 367 9.74 -26.61 2.28
C LEU A 367 9.22 -25.21 2.00
N ILE A 368 7.94 -25.11 1.67
CA ILE A 368 7.27 -23.86 1.37
C ILE A 368 6.37 -23.46 2.53
N ILE A 369 6.44 -22.19 2.91
CA ILE A 369 5.81 -21.69 4.12
C ILE A 369 5.09 -20.39 3.78
N TYR A 370 3.79 -20.35 4.01
CA TYR A 370 2.93 -19.20 3.78
C TYR A 370 2.33 -18.71 5.11
N PRO A 371 2.96 -17.74 5.79
CA PRO A 371 2.32 -17.07 6.92
C PRO A 371 1.15 -16.23 6.38
N ILE A 372 -0.06 -16.53 6.84
CA ILE A 372 -1.28 -15.75 6.54
C ILE A 372 -1.66 -14.99 7.81
N LEU A 373 -1.05 -13.82 7.97
CA LEU A 373 -1.12 -13.00 9.18
C LEU A 373 -1.74 -11.64 8.85
N ASN A 374 -2.53 -11.12 9.78
CA ASN A 374 -3.03 -9.75 9.68
C ASN A 374 -2.00 -8.79 10.28
N LEU A 375 -1.24 -8.09 9.42
CA LEU A 375 -0.19 -7.15 9.82
C LEU A 375 -0.71 -5.94 10.59
N GLN A 376 -2.02 -5.69 10.60
CA GLN A 376 -2.60 -4.66 11.46
C GLN A 376 -2.42 -4.97 12.95
N ASN A 377 -2.28 -6.26 13.31
CA ASN A 377 -1.96 -6.70 14.68
C ASN A 377 -0.48 -6.53 15.03
N TYR A 378 0.36 -6.22 14.03
CA TYR A 378 1.82 -6.17 14.10
C TYR A 378 2.36 -4.79 13.66
N GLY A 379 1.61 -3.72 13.94
CA GLY A 379 2.06 -2.35 13.66
C GLY A 379 2.03 -1.92 12.19
N ARG A 380 1.45 -2.72 11.28
CA ARG A 380 1.41 -2.45 9.82
C ARG A 380 2.79 -2.26 9.20
N ASP A 381 3.75 -3.03 9.69
CA ASP A 381 5.13 -2.99 9.19
C ASP A 381 5.49 -4.29 8.47
N ILE A 382 5.48 -4.23 7.14
CA ILE A 382 5.92 -5.34 6.29
C ILE A 382 7.40 -5.66 6.50
N HIS A 383 8.24 -4.66 6.77
CA HIS A 383 9.66 -4.88 6.98
C HIS A 383 9.93 -5.56 8.31
N LEU A 384 9.19 -5.21 9.36
CA LEU A 384 9.23 -5.95 10.63
C LEU A 384 8.80 -7.41 10.43
N PHE A 385 7.72 -7.65 9.68
CA PHE A 385 7.28 -8.99 9.34
C PHE A 385 8.38 -9.78 8.62
N LEU A 386 8.98 -9.21 7.56
CA LEU A 386 10.04 -9.86 6.79
C LEU A 386 11.29 -10.16 7.63
N ARG A 387 11.77 -9.18 8.42
CA ARG A 387 12.91 -9.38 9.33
C ARG A 387 12.62 -10.48 10.35
N THR A 388 11.43 -10.47 10.94
CA THR A 388 11.01 -11.51 11.90
C THR A 388 11.00 -12.89 11.23
N PHE A 389 10.54 -12.98 9.98
CA PHE A 389 10.49 -14.23 9.23
C PHE A 389 11.89 -14.78 8.93
N GLU A 390 12.82 -13.91 8.52
CA GLU A 390 14.23 -14.27 8.29
C GLU A 390 14.93 -14.68 9.60
N GLU A 391 14.79 -13.88 10.65
CA GLU A 391 15.38 -14.15 11.96
C GLU A 391 14.90 -15.47 12.57
N ALA A 392 13.65 -15.87 12.32
CA ALA A 392 13.14 -17.14 12.77
C ALA A 392 13.97 -18.30 12.18
N LEU A 393 14.28 -18.23 10.88
CA LEU A 393 15.04 -19.27 10.20
C LEU A 393 16.52 -19.20 10.62
N VAL A 394 17.10 -18.01 10.69
CA VAL A 394 18.48 -17.80 11.19
C VAL A 394 18.64 -18.39 12.60
N TYR A 395 17.67 -18.14 13.49
CA TYR A 395 17.68 -18.70 14.84
C TYR A 395 17.61 -20.24 14.83
N LEU A 396 16.70 -20.83 14.04
CA LEU A 396 16.61 -22.28 13.88
C LEU A 396 17.94 -22.89 13.41
N LEU A 397 18.57 -22.29 12.40
CA LEU A 397 19.82 -22.76 11.81
C LEU A 397 20.97 -22.72 12.82
N ARG A 398 21.09 -21.63 13.58
CA ARG A 398 22.13 -21.47 14.60
C ARG A 398 21.94 -22.47 15.74
N GLU A 399 20.75 -22.50 16.34
CA GLU A 399 20.52 -23.25 17.59
C GLU A 399 20.39 -24.76 17.40
N HIS A 400 19.94 -25.21 16.22
CA HIS A 400 19.63 -26.63 16.00
C HIS A 400 20.48 -27.31 14.95
N TYR A 401 21.22 -26.55 14.13
CA TYR A 401 22.04 -27.09 13.05
C TYR A 401 23.48 -26.55 13.06
N ASN A 402 23.82 -25.64 13.98
CA ASN A 402 25.13 -24.99 14.06
C ASN A 402 25.56 -24.32 12.73
N ILE A 403 24.59 -23.79 11.99
CA ILE A 403 24.81 -23.08 10.73
C ILE A 403 24.73 -21.58 10.99
N THR A 404 25.79 -20.86 10.61
CA THR A 404 25.79 -19.40 10.64
C THR A 404 25.16 -18.87 9.36
N ALA A 405 23.99 -18.24 9.51
CA ALA A 405 23.24 -17.65 8.41
C ALA A 405 22.89 -16.19 8.70
N THR A 406 22.63 -15.42 7.65
CA THR A 406 22.24 -14.01 7.73
C THR A 406 20.94 -13.75 6.97
N GLY A 407 20.15 -12.79 7.46
CA GLY A 407 19.02 -12.20 6.75
C GLY A 407 19.38 -10.86 6.11
N SER A 408 18.38 -10.19 5.55
CA SER A 408 18.53 -8.90 4.85
C SER A 408 18.91 -7.72 5.75
N SER A 409 18.88 -7.87 7.08
CA SER A 409 19.27 -6.84 8.05
C SER A 409 20.77 -6.81 8.42
N SER A 410 21.61 -7.66 7.81
CA SER A 410 23.05 -7.76 8.13
C SER A 410 23.93 -6.80 7.30
N THR A 411 24.98 -6.22 7.92
CA THR A 411 25.85 -5.17 7.36
C THR A 411 27.25 -5.63 6.89
N THR A 412 27.49 -6.92 6.62
CA THR A 412 28.77 -7.44 6.05
C THR A 412 28.53 -8.63 5.07
N PRO A 413 29.44 -8.95 4.11
CA PRO A 413 29.14 -9.26 2.69
C PRO A 413 28.55 -10.68 2.46
N GLY A 414 27.56 -10.98 1.59
CA GLY A 414 27.03 -10.36 0.36
C GLY A 414 25.75 -9.54 0.52
N ASP A 415 25.99 -8.34 1.04
CA ASP A 415 25.35 -7.06 0.77
C ASP A 415 24.01 -6.71 1.42
N GLY A 416 23.31 -7.60 2.14
CA GLY A 416 22.06 -7.21 2.85
C GLY A 416 20.99 -6.57 1.94
N LYS A 417 21.16 -6.66 0.62
CA LYS A 417 20.38 -5.93 -0.38
C LYS A 417 19.19 -6.76 -0.89
N TYR A 418 19.18 -8.05 -0.60
CA TYR A 418 18.23 -9.01 -1.15
C TYR A 418 17.58 -9.86 -0.06
N THR A 419 16.25 -9.81 -0.01
CA THR A 419 15.42 -10.57 0.93
C THR A 419 15.63 -12.08 0.79
N GLY A 420 15.78 -12.77 1.92
CA GLY A 420 16.08 -14.20 2.02
C GLY A 420 17.04 -14.53 3.15
N VAL A 421 17.35 -15.82 3.30
CA VAL A 421 18.34 -16.30 4.26
C VAL A 421 19.54 -16.87 3.52
N TRP A 422 20.73 -16.43 3.93
CA TRP A 422 22.00 -16.64 3.25
C TRP A 422 23.01 -17.33 4.16
N VAL A 423 23.85 -18.19 3.58
CA VAL A 423 25.01 -18.82 4.22
C VAL A 423 26.23 -18.44 3.39
N GLY A 424 27.02 -17.48 3.90
CA GLY A 424 28.05 -16.83 3.10
C GLY A 424 27.45 -16.12 1.89
N GLN A 425 27.91 -16.48 0.69
CA GLN A 425 27.43 -15.92 -0.59
C GLN A 425 26.28 -16.73 -1.21
N ARG A 426 25.81 -17.80 -0.55
CA ARG A 426 24.81 -18.70 -1.11
C ARG A 426 23.47 -18.59 -0.41
N LYS A 427 22.39 -18.62 -1.18
CA LYS A 427 21.02 -18.42 -0.74
C LYS A 427 20.36 -19.75 -0.39
N LEU A 428 20.01 -19.90 0.89
CA LEU A 428 19.33 -21.08 1.41
C LEU A 428 17.82 -20.97 1.31
N ALA A 429 17.28 -19.76 1.49
CA ALA A 429 15.85 -19.51 1.41
C ALA A 429 15.50 -18.25 0.62
N SER A 430 14.52 -18.37 -0.27
CA SER A 430 13.95 -17.25 -1.01
C SER A 430 12.63 -16.82 -0.38
N ILE A 431 12.43 -15.51 -0.21
CA ILE A 431 11.20 -14.96 0.37
C ILE A 431 10.56 -14.02 -0.65
N GLY A 432 9.28 -14.24 -0.92
CA GLY A 432 8.46 -13.35 -1.71
C GLY A 432 7.04 -13.35 -1.16
N VAL A 433 6.60 -12.21 -0.64
CA VAL A 433 5.26 -12.06 -0.04
C VAL A 433 4.43 -11.06 -0.82
N ALA A 434 3.13 -11.28 -0.82
CA ALA A 434 2.13 -10.33 -1.26
C ALA A 434 1.26 -9.93 -0.08
N ILE A 435 0.68 -8.73 -0.15
CA ILE A 435 -0.23 -8.21 0.87
C ILE A 435 -1.54 -7.85 0.19
N ARG A 436 -2.64 -8.27 0.80
CA ARG A 436 -3.99 -7.84 0.44
C ARG A 436 -4.72 -7.44 1.72
N ARG A 437 -5.18 -6.19 1.83
CA ARG A 437 -5.83 -5.67 3.05
C ARG A 437 -4.99 -5.85 4.31
N TRP A 438 -3.68 -5.60 4.21
CA TRP A 438 -2.70 -5.87 5.28
C TRP A 438 -2.57 -7.33 5.71
N ILE A 439 -3.09 -8.29 4.94
CA ILE A 439 -2.97 -9.71 5.22
C ILE A 439 -1.95 -10.32 4.25
N THR A 440 -0.97 -11.03 4.81
CA THR A 440 0.09 -11.66 4.04
C THR A 440 -0.40 -12.91 3.31
N HIS A 441 0.14 -13.14 2.11
CA HIS A 441 0.11 -14.42 1.40
C HIS A 441 1.40 -14.56 0.59
N HIS A 442 1.66 -15.77 0.09
CA HIS A 442 3.00 -16.23 -0.25
C HIS A 442 3.96 -16.15 0.94
N GLY A 443 5.24 -16.43 0.72
CA GLY A 443 6.16 -16.60 1.84
C GLY A 443 7.54 -17.09 1.43
N MET A 444 8.03 -18.11 2.15
CA MET A 444 9.41 -18.57 2.08
C MET A 444 9.49 -19.94 1.43
N ALA A 445 10.43 -20.09 0.50
CA ALA A 445 10.86 -21.36 -0.06
C ALA A 445 12.25 -21.69 0.51
N ILE A 446 12.34 -22.72 1.35
CA ILE A 446 13.58 -23.18 1.98
C ILE A 446 14.08 -24.42 1.23
N ASN A 447 15.32 -24.40 0.77
CA ASN A 447 15.96 -25.54 0.12
C ASN A 447 16.41 -26.56 1.18
N LEU A 448 15.67 -27.66 1.33
CA LEU A 448 16.02 -28.69 2.31
C LEU A 448 16.88 -29.79 1.68
N ASP A 449 16.41 -30.36 0.58
CA ASP A 449 17.08 -31.48 -0.08
C ASP A 449 17.84 -30.98 -1.31
N TYR A 450 18.91 -31.71 -1.67
CA TYR A 450 19.62 -31.47 -2.91
C TYR A 450 18.79 -31.98 -4.10
N ASP A 451 18.71 -31.17 -5.15
CA ASP A 451 18.02 -31.50 -6.40
C ASP A 451 18.81 -30.92 -7.57
N ALA A 452 19.43 -31.80 -8.37
CA ALA A 452 20.24 -31.41 -9.51
C ALA A 452 19.44 -30.69 -10.61
N ASN A 453 18.11 -30.85 -10.62
CA ASN A 453 17.21 -30.23 -11.59
C ASN A 453 16.58 -28.93 -11.07
N ALA A 454 16.69 -28.67 -9.76
CA ALA A 454 16.19 -27.41 -9.21
C ALA A 454 16.93 -26.23 -9.82
N PHE A 455 16.18 -25.17 -10.12
CA PHE A 455 16.70 -23.93 -10.72
C PHE A 455 17.27 -24.05 -12.13
N GLN A 456 17.25 -25.23 -12.76
CA GLN A 456 17.66 -25.37 -14.16
C GLN A 456 16.75 -24.53 -15.07
N GLY A 457 17.36 -23.73 -15.94
CA GLY A 457 16.62 -22.91 -16.90
C GLY A 457 15.96 -21.67 -16.30
N ILE A 458 16.33 -21.23 -15.09
CA ILE A 458 15.93 -19.92 -14.54
C ILE A 458 17.12 -19.18 -13.92
N ASN A 459 16.97 -17.87 -13.75
CA ASN A 459 17.84 -17.06 -12.89
C ASN A 459 17.13 -16.81 -11.56
N PRO A 460 17.23 -17.71 -10.56
CA PRO A 460 16.45 -17.62 -9.33
C PRO A 460 16.79 -16.34 -8.56
N CYS A 461 15.77 -15.54 -8.25
CA CYS A 461 15.95 -14.23 -7.62
C CYS A 461 16.88 -13.27 -8.40
N GLY A 462 17.08 -13.49 -9.71
CA GLY A 462 18.03 -12.73 -10.53
C GLY A 462 19.50 -13.16 -10.40
N PHE A 463 19.78 -14.30 -9.76
CA PHE A 463 21.11 -14.88 -9.61
C PHE A 463 21.29 -16.12 -10.49
N THR A 464 22.51 -16.63 -10.59
CA THR A 464 22.79 -17.95 -11.18
C THR A 464 22.34 -19.06 -10.24
N SER A 465 22.03 -20.25 -10.78
CA SER A 465 21.64 -21.42 -9.98
C SER A 465 22.70 -21.83 -8.95
N GLU A 466 23.99 -21.60 -9.22
CA GLU A 466 25.12 -21.84 -8.32
C GLU A 466 25.06 -21.02 -7.02
N THR A 467 24.30 -19.92 -7.03
CA THR A 467 24.08 -19.09 -5.84
C THR A 467 23.16 -19.80 -4.84
N MET A 468 22.41 -20.83 -5.23
CA MET A 468 21.49 -21.53 -4.33
C MET A 468 22.21 -22.62 -3.53
N ILE A 469 21.79 -22.85 -2.29
CA ILE A 469 22.29 -23.93 -1.41
C ILE A 469 21.14 -24.65 -0.74
N SER A 470 21.31 -25.95 -0.45
CA SER A 470 20.37 -26.76 0.33
C SER A 470 20.94 -27.12 1.70
N MET A 471 20.05 -27.45 2.64
CA MET A 471 20.46 -27.98 3.93
C MET A 471 21.22 -29.32 3.81
N GLU A 472 20.78 -30.21 2.91
CA GLU A 472 21.43 -31.50 2.68
C GLU A 472 22.89 -31.33 2.25
N GLU A 473 23.17 -30.36 1.40
CA GLU A 473 24.54 -30.04 0.98
C GLU A 473 25.38 -29.47 2.13
N LEU A 474 24.81 -28.60 2.96
CA LEU A 474 25.50 -28.03 4.13
C LEU A 474 25.83 -29.07 5.20
N LEU A 475 24.95 -30.04 5.41
CA LEU A 475 25.08 -31.05 6.47
C LEU A 475 25.69 -32.36 6.00
N GLY A 476 25.85 -32.56 4.68
CA GLY A 476 26.25 -33.82 4.07
C GLY A 476 25.25 -34.97 4.29
N SER A 477 24.02 -34.66 4.70
CA SER A 477 22.97 -35.64 5.01
C SER A 477 21.57 -35.03 4.94
N LYS A 478 20.57 -35.87 4.66
CA LYS A 478 19.18 -35.41 4.55
C LYS A 478 18.64 -34.89 5.87
N VAL A 479 17.88 -33.79 5.78
CA VAL A 479 17.18 -33.23 6.93
C VAL A 479 15.86 -33.96 7.16
N ASN A 480 15.58 -34.33 8.41
CA ASN A 480 14.25 -34.80 8.78
C ASN A 480 13.24 -33.64 8.68
N ARG A 481 12.48 -33.62 7.58
CA ARG A 481 11.50 -32.57 7.25
C ARG A 481 10.45 -32.37 8.34
N LYS A 482 10.00 -33.45 8.99
CA LYS A 482 9.01 -33.36 10.06
C LYS A 482 9.56 -32.59 11.26
N ILE A 483 10.76 -32.96 11.73
CA ILE A 483 11.43 -32.30 12.86
C ILE A 483 11.76 -30.84 12.52
N PHE A 484 12.29 -30.58 11.32
CA PHE A 484 12.60 -29.21 10.88
C PHE A 484 11.35 -28.32 10.92
N LYS A 485 10.25 -28.82 10.33
CA LYS A 485 8.97 -28.11 10.29
C LYS A 485 8.40 -27.85 11.68
N GLU A 486 8.38 -28.85 12.57
CA GLU A 486 7.88 -28.71 13.95
C GLU A 486 8.67 -27.65 14.73
N LYS A 487 10.00 -27.70 14.66
CA LYS A 487 10.86 -26.68 15.30
C LYS A 487 10.60 -25.29 14.73
N PHE A 488 10.54 -25.18 13.40
CA PHE A 488 10.37 -23.89 12.76
C PHE A 488 8.99 -23.27 13.04
N GLN A 489 7.95 -24.09 13.02
CA GLN A 489 6.59 -23.71 13.40
C GLN A 489 6.57 -23.11 14.81
N ASN A 490 7.19 -23.78 15.79
CA ASN A 490 7.22 -23.29 17.17
C ASN A 490 7.95 -21.93 17.28
N ILE A 491 9.08 -21.78 16.58
CA ILE A 491 9.84 -20.52 16.57
C ILE A 491 9.02 -19.39 15.95
N LEU A 492 8.38 -19.63 14.79
CA LEU A 492 7.54 -18.63 14.13
C LEU A 492 6.35 -18.23 14.99
N ILE A 493 5.65 -19.20 15.57
CA ILE A 493 4.51 -18.94 16.46
C ILE A 493 4.96 -18.08 17.64
N ASN A 494 6.07 -18.42 18.29
CA ASN A 494 6.58 -17.66 19.43
C ASN A 494 7.01 -16.23 19.05
N LYS A 495 7.78 -16.08 17.97
CA LYS A 495 8.23 -14.76 17.48
C LYS A 495 7.05 -13.86 17.14
N TYR A 496 6.09 -14.33 16.34
CA TYR A 496 4.93 -13.50 15.99
C TYR A 496 4.00 -13.28 17.18
N SER A 497 3.79 -14.25 18.07
CA SER A 497 2.98 -14.03 19.27
C SER A 497 3.58 -12.94 20.16
N SER A 498 4.92 -12.86 20.26
CA SER A 498 5.60 -11.81 21.04
C SER A 498 5.50 -10.40 20.44
N LEU A 499 5.12 -10.27 19.17
CA LEU A 499 4.97 -8.99 18.47
C LEU A 499 3.53 -8.44 18.49
N GLN A 500 2.56 -9.22 19.00
CA GLN A 500 1.18 -8.74 19.14
C GLN A 500 1.15 -7.64 20.22
N CYS A 501 0.74 -6.42 19.84
CA CYS A 501 0.67 -5.24 20.71
C CYS A 501 -0.66 -5.10 21.45
#